data_AF-A0A068UDL7-F1
#
_entry.id   AF-A0A068UDL7-F1
#
_cell.length_a   1.000
_cell.length_b   1.000
_cell.length_c   1.000
_cell.angle_alpha   90.00
_cell.angle_beta   90.00
_cell.angle_gamma   90.00
#
_symmetry.space_group_name_H-M   'P 1'
#
loop_
_entity.id
_entity.type
_entity.pdbx_description
1 polymer ?
#
loop_
_entity_poly.entity_id
_entity_poly.type
_entity_poly.pdbx_seq_one_letter_code
_entity_poly.pdbx_strand_id
1 'polypeptide(L)'
;MPRLANASYFQKGGSTSSDDCSSLETWLSKKDAGHIIEFITYYVAYERAKVSRYILSQNLEYLTSEISFSPSVSRQNIEIHKRREKQLLTLLEVVPDTDWDAPYLLHLCERCQFHQVCGLIHSNRCQYIAALDSYIKAVDESIHAFSFIHDMLQRLSETDSEAFQAAIFSRIGDLVKLDSNTEFLKLGGSVKDRVATKIIKEINAI
;
A
#
# COMPACT_ATOMS: atom_id res chain seq x y z
N MET A 1 -31.31 24.23 3.71
CA MET A 1 -30.92 24.10 5.13
C MET A 1 -31.72 22.96 5.76
N PRO A 2 -31.07 21.98 6.41
CA PRO A 2 -31.69 20.73 6.84
C PRO A 2 -32.38 20.87 8.21
N ARG A 3 -33.50 20.17 8.38
CA ARG A 3 -34.28 20.11 9.62
C ARG A 3 -33.68 19.08 10.57
N LEU A 4 -33.42 19.52 11.80
CA LEU A 4 -33.02 18.72 12.95
C LEU A 4 -34.16 17.76 13.34
N ALA A 5 -33.85 16.47 13.45
CA ALA A 5 -34.76 15.48 14.02
C ALA A 5 -34.60 15.48 15.56
N ASN A 6 -35.71 15.72 16.26
CA ASN A 6 -35.78 15.76 17.71
C ASN A 6 -35.50 14.38 18.32
N ALA A 7 -34.56 14.36 19.28
CA ALA A 7 -34.34 13.28 20.21
C ALA A 7 -35.35 13.39 21.37
N SER A 8 -36.34 12.51 21.39
CA SER A 8 -37.20 12.36 22.56
C SER A 8 -37.86 10.98 22.61
N TYR A 9 -37.10 9.93 22.90
CA TYR A 9 -37.65 8.68 23.43
C TYR A 9 -36.65 8.04 24.39
N PHE A 10 -36.52 8.63 25.59
CA PHE A 10 -36.04 7.91 26.77
C PHE A 10 -37.15 8.00 27.82
N GLN A 11 -38.02 6.99 27.83
CA GLN A 11 -38.90 6.74 28.96
C GLN A 11 -38.50 5.40 29.59
N LYS A 12 -38.00 5.51 30.81
CA LYS A 12 -37.55 4.42 31.68
C LYS A 12 -38.77 3.80 32.37
N GLY A 13 -38.93 2.49 32.27
CA GLY A 13 -39.88 1.75 33.08
C GLY A 13 -39.79 0.24 32.86
N GLY A 14 -39.55 -0.52 33.93
CA GLY A 14 -39.86 -1.95 34.03
C GLY A 14 -38.69 -2.92 33.88
N SER A 15 -38.22 -3.45 35.02
CA SER A 15 -37.39 -4.64 35.12
C SER A 15 -38.24 -5.90 34.98
N THR A 16 -37.84 -6.88 34.17
CA THR A 16 -37.51 -8.27 34.59
C THR A 16 -37.20 -9.18 33.40
N SER A 17 -36.10 -9.91 33.57
CA SER A 17 -35.79 -11.28 33.11
C SER A 17 -35.54 -11.59 31.63
N SER A 18 -34.38 -12.24 31.48
CA SER A 18 -34.11 -13.39 30.61
C SER A 18 -33.65 -13.08 29.19
N ASP A 19 -32.34 -13.21 29.00
CA ASP A 19 -31.70 -13.77 27.80
C ASP A 19 -32.30 -13.41 26.44
N ASP A 20 -32.02 -12.18 25.99
CA ASP A 20 -32.03 -11.83 24.56
C ASP A 20 -30.70 -11.17 24.14
N CYS A 21 -29.61 -11.51 24.83
CA CYS A 21 -28.24 -11.19 24.40
C CYS A 21 -27.65 -12.31 23.51
N SER A 22 -28.50 -12.95 22.71
CA SER A 22 -28.15 -14.09 21.84
C SER A 22 -28.45 -13.82 20.36
N SER A 23 -28.84 -12.57 20.00
CA SER A 23 -29.14 -12.17 18.62
C SER A 23 -28.12 -11.21 17.99
N LEU A 24 -27.09 -10.81 18.74
CA LEU A 24 -25.97 -10.02 18.21
C LEU A 24 -24.83 -10.89 17.65
N GLU A 25 -24.93 -12.22 17.74
CA GLU A 25 -23.88 -13.16 17.29
C GLU A 25 -23.94 -13.49 15.79
N THR A 26 -24.89 -12.92 15.04
CA THR A 26 -24.96 -13.02 13.57
C THR A 26 -24.82 -11.66 12.88
N TRP A 27 -24.18 -10.68 13.51
CA TRP A 27 -24.03 -9.34 12.95
C TRP A 27 -22.81 -9.21 12.03
N LEU A 28 -22.91 -9.79 10.82
CA LEU A 28 -22.01 -9.75 9.65
C LEU A 28 -21.32 -11.10 9.41
N SER A 29 -21.53 -11.67 8.23
CA SER A 29 -20.67 -12.72 7.71
C SER A 29 -19.22 -12.20 7.66
N LYS A 30 -18.22 -13.10 7.73
CA LYS A 30 -16.82 -12.74 7.45
C LYS A 30 -16.67 -11.96 6.13
N LYS A 31 -17.55 -12.24 5.17
CA LYS A 31 -17.62 -11.52 3.90
C LYS A 31 -18.13 -10.08 4.07
N ASP A 32 -19.18 -9.87 4.84
CA ASP A 32 -19.77 -8.55 5.06
C ASP A 32 -18.85 -7.65 5.91
N ALA A 33 -18.15 -8.24 6.88
CA ALA A 33 -17.10 -7.56 7.64
C ALA A 33 -15.98 -7.05 6.71
N GLY A 34 -15.55 -7.88 5.75
CA GLY A 34 -14.56 -7.48 4.75
C GLY A 34 -15.01 -6.29 3.90
N HIS A 35 -16.26 -6.27 3.46
CA HIS A 35 -16.81 -5.15 2.69
C HIS A 35 -16.87 -3.85 3.49
N ILE A 36 -17.18 -3.92 4.79
CA ILE A 36 -17.17 -2.74 5.67
C ILE A 36 -15.75 -2.23 5.87
N ILE A 37 -14.77 -3.12 6.06
CA ILE A 37 -13.36 -2.75 6.18
C ILE A 37 -12.83 -2.10 4.90
N GLU A 38 -13.17 -2.65 3.72
CA GLU A 38 -12.82 -2.04 2.43
C GLU A 38 -13.42 -0.63 2.29
N PHE A 39 -14.69 -0.46 2.69
CA PHE A 39 -15.37 0.83 2.69
C PHE A 39 -14.70 1.84 3.62
N ILE A 40 -14.40 1.46 4.87
CA ILE A 40 -13.72 2.35 5.83
C ILE A 40 -12.34 2.73 5.30
N THR A 41 -11.56 1.75 4.82
CA THR A 41 -10.23 1.97 4.24
C THR A 41 -10.28 2.99 3.11
N TYR A 42 -11.25 2.84 2.20
CA TYR A 42 -11.47 3.80 1.13
C TYR A 42 -11.76 5.21 1.66
N TYR A 43 -12.62 5.38 2.65
CA TYR A 43 -12.92 6.71 3.19
C TYR A 43 -11.71 7.37 3.88
N VAL A 44 -10.89 6.58 4.57
CA VAL A 44 -9.66 7.08 5.22
C VAL A 44 -8.62 7.48 4.18
N ALA A 45 -8.39 6.64 3.16
CA ALA A 45 -7.41 6.92 2.10
C ALA A 45 -7.71 8.18 1.27
N TYR A 46 -8.97 8.63 1.25
CA TYR A 46 -9.36 9.90 0.62
C TYR A 46 -9.47 11.06 1.63
N GLU A 47 -8.90 10.90 2.84
CA GLU A 47 -8.94 11.88 3.93
C GLU A 47 -10.35 12.30 4.37
N ARG A 48 -11.36 11.48 4.05
CA ARG A 48 -12.77 11.78 4.36
C ARG A 48 -13.17 11.35 5.76
N ALA A 49 -12.34 10.57 6.44
CA ALA A 49 -12.56 10.11 7.79
C ALA A 49 -11.23 9.94 8.53
N LYS A 50 -11.25 10.19 9.85
CA LYS A 50 -10.20 9.75 10.77
C LYS A 50 -10.72 8.55 11.54
N VAL A 51 -9.87 7.55 11.73
CA VAL A 51 -10.20 6.31 12.44
C VAL A 51 -9.34 6.17 13.69
N SER A 52 -9.81 5.39 14.66
CA SER A 52 -8.99 5.03 15.81
C SER A 52 -7.89 4.05 15.40
N ARG A 53 -6.80 3.98 16.18
CA ARG A 53 -5.73 2.99 15.97
C ARG A 53 -6.24 1.55 15.92
N TYR A 54 -7.24 1.23 16.73
CA TYR A 54 -7.89 -0.09 16.70
C TYR A 54 -8.51 -0.40 15.34
N ILE A 55 -9.30 0.52 14.78
CA ILE A 55 -9.93 0.34 13.46
C ILE A 55 -8.87 0.31 12.35
N LEU A 56 -7.82 1.13 12.47
CA LEU A 56 -6.68 1.08 11.56
C LEU A 56 -6.01 -0.30 11.58
N SER A 57 -5.67 -0.86 12.76
CA SER A 57 -5.08 -2.19 12.88
C SER A 57 -5.95 -3.27 12.25
N GLN A 58 -7.27 -3.21 12.45
CA GLN A 58 -8.21 -4.14 11.80
C GLN A 58 -8.18 -4.02 10.27
N ASN A 59 -8.08 -2.80 9.73
CA ASN A 59 -7.94 -2.60 8.29
C ASN A 59 -6.62 -3.19 7.77
N LEU A 60 -5.50 -2.94 8.47
CA LEU A 60 -4.18 -3.46 8.09
C LEU A 60 -4.14 -4.99 8.11
N GLU A 61 -4.67 -5.61 9.16
CA GLU A 61 -4.78 -7.07 9.30
C GLU A 61 -5.63 -7.68 8.18
N TYR A 62 -6.76 -7.03 7.86
CA TYR A 62 -7.63 -7.50 6.78
C TYR A 62 -6.96 -7.42 5.41
N LEU A 63 -6.33 -6.28 5.09
CA LEU A 63 -5.67 -6.08 3.80
C LEU A 63 -4.49 -7.04 3.59
N THR A 64 -3.82 -7.44 4.67
CA THR A 64 -2.69 -8.40 4.67
C THR A 64 -3.09 -9.83 5.04
N SER A 65 -4.41 -10.11 5.09
CA SER A 65 -4.90 -11.48 5.31
C SER A 65 -4.65 -12.37 4.08
N GLU A 66 -4.32 -13.64 4.32
CA GLU A 66 -4.11 -14.61 3.24
C GLU A 66 -5.40 -14.86 2.46
N ILE A 67 -5.29 -14.86 1.13
CA ILE A 67 -6.38 -15.25 0.24
C ILE A 67 -6.21 -16.74 -0.05
N SER A 68 -7.22 -17.55 0.24
CA SER A 68 -7.20 -18.97 -0.09
C SER A 68 -7.18 -19.16 -1.61
N PHE A 69 -6.08 -19.69 -2.15
CA PHE A 69 -5.94 -19.92 -3.59
C PHE A 69 -6.64 -21.21 -4.02
N SER A 70 -7.77 -21.08 -4.71
CA SER A 70 -8.43 -22.17 -5.45
C SER A 70 -8.20 -21.98 -6.96
N PRO A 71 -8.01 -23.06 -7.75
CA PRO A 71 -7.63 -22.97 -9.17
C PRO A 71 -8.60 -22.15 -10.05
N SER A 72 -9.90 -22.22 -9.79
CA SER A 72 -10.94 -21.47 -10.53
C SER A 72 -11.01 -19.99 -10.16
N VAL A 73 -10.42 -19.60 -9.02
CA VAL A 73 -10.45 -18.26 -8.44
C VAL A 73 -9.14 -17.51 -8.74
N SER A 74 -8.21 -18.11 -9.49
CA SER A 74 -6.85 -17.59 -9.71
C SER A 74 -6.80 -16.16 -10.25
N ARG A 75 -7.56 -15.82 -11.30
CA ARG A 75 -7.60 -14.43 -11.84
C ARG A 75 -8.22 -13.44 -10.86
N GLN A 76 -9.36 -13.81 -10.27
CA GLN A 76 -10.06 -12.96 -9.30
C GLN A 76 -9.19 -12.74 -8.04
N ASN A 77 -8.43 -13.73 -7.62
CA ASN A 77 -7.49 -13.64 -6.52
C ASN A 77 -6.33 -12.70 -6.84
N ILE A 78 -5.79 -12.73 -8.06
CA ILE A 78 -4.78 -11.75 -8.51
C ILE A 78 -5.35 -10.32 -8.45
N GLU A 79 -6.58 -10.12 -8.92
CA GLU A 79 -7.23 -8.79 -8.87
C GLU A 79 -7.50 -8.33 -7.42
N ILE A 80 -7.96 -9.21 -6.54
CA ILE A 80 -8.16 -8.91 -5.12
C ILE A 80 -6.82 -8.58 -4.46
N HIS A 81 -5.78 -9.36 -4.75
CA HIS A 81 -4.43 -9.16 -4.21
C HIS A 81 -3.87 -7.79 -4.63
N LYS A 82 -3.91 -7.45 -5.93
CA LYS A 82 -3.52 -6.12 -6.43
C LYS A 82 -4.35 -4.98 -5.82
N ARG A 83 -5.67 -5.18 -5.69
CA ARG A 83 -6.56 -4.19 -5.07
C ARG A 83 -6.17 -3.92 -3.62
N ARG A 84 -5.89 -4.98 -2.84
CA ARG A 84 -5.51 -4.88 -1.43
C ARG A 84 -4.17 -4.17 -1.26
N GLU A 85 -3.17 -4.51 -2.08
CA GLU A 85 -1.88 -3.81 -2.08
C GLU A 85 -2.08 -2.31 -2.33
N LYS A 86 -2.85 -1.95 -3.38
CA LYS A 86 -3.13 -0.55 -3.72
C LYS A 86 -3.90 0.19 -2.62
N GLN A 87 -4.91 -0.45 -2.03
CA GLN A 87 -5.66 0.14 -0.91
C GLN A 87 -4.75 0.39 0.29
N LEU A 88 -3.90 -0.57 0.63
CA LEU A 88 -2.94 -0.43 1.71
C LEU A 88 -1.93 0.68 1.43
N LEU A 89 -1.39 0.76 0.21
CA LEU A 89 -0.50 1.83 -0.21
C LEU A 89 -1.15 3.21 0.00
N THR A 90 -2.35 3.42 -0.55
CA THR A 90 -3.07 4.70 -0.41
C THR A 90 -3.44 5.03 1.02
N LEU A 91 -3.66 4.02 1.87
CA LEU A 91 -3.94 4.23 3.29
C LEU A 91 -2.69 4.74 4.02
N LEU A 92 -1.52 4.16 3.75
CA LEU A 92 -0.26 4.52 4.40
C LEU A 92 0.32 5.85 3.92
N GLU A 93 -0.04 6.31 2.71
CA GLU A 93 0.33 7.64 2.22
C GLU A 93 -0.36 8.77 3.04
N VAL A 94 -1.54 8.50 3.59
CA VAL A 94 -2.35 9.46 4.33
C VAL A 94 -2.18 9.33 5.85
N VAL A 95 -1.99 8.11 6.34
CA VAL A 95 -1.92 7.83 7.78
C VAL A 95 -0.46 7.97 8.27
N PRO A 96 -0.19 8.81 9.30
CA PRO A 96 1.15 8.97 9.85
C PRO A 96 1.78 7.65 10.29
N ASP A 97 3.09 7.51 10.07
CA ASP A 97 3.89 6.36 10.51
C ASP A 97 3.84 6.11 12.02
N THR A 98 3.59 7.14 12.82
CA THR A 98 3.39 7.03 14.28
C THR A 98 2.13 6.27 14.71
N ASP A 99 1.18 6.03 13.80
CA ASP A 99 -0.10 5.39 14.09
C ASP A 99 -0.15 3.90 13.75
N TRP A 100 0.93 3.34 13.18
CA TRP A 100 1.05 1.92 12.87
C TRP A 100 2.44 1.37 13.19
N ASP A 101 2.52 0.07 13.48
CA ASP A 101 3.78 -0.60 13.78
C ASP A 101 4.50 -0.97 12.48
N ALA A 102 5.51 -0.18 12.10
CA ALA A 102 6.21 -0.35 10.84
C ALA A 102 6.95 -1.69 10.71
N PRO A 103 7.75 -2.17 11.70
CA PRO A 103 8.32 -3.50 11.67
C PRO A 103 7.28 -4.63 11.48
N TYR A 104 6.18 -4.58 12.22
CA TYR A 104 5.12 -5.59 12.13
C TYR A 104 4.44 -5.57 10.76
N LEU A 105 4.06 -4.39 10.29
CA LEU A 105 3.39 -4.23 9.00
C LEU A 105 4.29 -4.63 7.83
N LEU A 106 5.59 -4.31 7.91
CA LEU A 106 6.57 -4.72 6.91
C LEU A 106 6.64 -6.24 6.79
N HIS A 107 6.73 -6.97 7.92
CA HIS A 107 6.71 -8.42 7.93
C HIS A 107 5.45 -9.00 7.28
N LEU A 108 4.28 -8.40 7.54
CA LEU A 108 3.03 -8.82 6.90
C LEU A 108 3.06 -8.57 5.38
N CYS A 109 3.56 -7.42 4.94
CA CYS A 109 3.65 -7.06 3.53
C CYS A 109 4.65 -7.94 2.76
N GLU A 110 5.78 -8.29 3.37
CA GLU A 110 6.77 -9.19 2.79
C GLU A 110 6.18 -10.59 2.56
N ARG A 111 5.42 -11.11 3.53
CA ARG A 111 4.71 -12.38 3.41
C ARG A 111 3.64 -12.34 2.31
N CYS A 112 2.96 -11.21 2.17
CA CYS A 112 1.97 -10.99 1.11
C CYS A 112 2.57 -10.63 -0.25
N GLN A 113 3.88 -10.42 -0.34
CA GLN A 113 4.56 -9.90 -1.54
C GLN A 113 4.03 -8.53 -2.01
N PHE A 114 3.60 -7.69 -1.08
CA PHE A 114 3.19 -6.30 -1.34
C PHE A 114 4.42 -5.39 -1.49
N HIS A 115 5.17 -5.62 -2.56
CA HIS A 115 6.48 -5.02 -2.80
C HIS A 115 6.45 -3.49 -2.87
N GLN A 116 5.36 -2.88 -3.36
CA GLN A 116 5.24 -1.41 -3.36
C GLN A 116 5.10 -0.86 -1.95
N VAL A 117 4.31 -1.53 -1.12
CA VAL A 117 4.08 -1.13 0.27
C VAL A 117 5.37 -1.31 1.07
N CYS A 118 6.11 -2.42 0.87
CA CYS A 118 7.45 -2.58 1.44
C CYS A 118 8.39 -1.42 1.05
N GLY A 119 8.38 -1.04 -0.23
CA GLY A 119 9.14 0.09 -0.75
C GLY A 119 8.81 1.41 -0.05
N LEU A 120 7.52 1.70 0.13
CA LEU A 120 7.04 2.89 0.84
C LEU A 120 7.49 2.90 2.30
N ILE A 121 7.29 1.80 3.03
CA ILE A 121 7.67 1.69 4.45
C ILE A 121 9.18 1.92 4.63
N HIS A 122 10.02 1.29 3.79
CA HIS A 122 11.46 1.51 3.83
C HIS A 122 11.84 2.96 3.50
N SER A 123 11.20 3.56 2.49
CA SER A 123 11.44 4.95 2.09
C SER A 123 11.16 5.93 3.23
N ASN A 124 10.01 5.78 3.91
CA ASN A 124 9.62 6.60 5.05
C ASN A 124 10.61 6.48 6.23
N ARG A 125 11.30 5.34 6.33
CA ARG A 125 12.33 5.07 7.35
C ARG A 125 13.75 5.40 6.91
N CYS A 126 13.92 6.08 5.78
CA CYS A 126 15.21 6.43 5.17
C CYS A 126 16.08 5.21 4.79
N GLN A 127 15.46 4.04 4.59
CA GLN A 127 16.14 2.80 4.21
C GLN A 127 16.13 2.65 2.68
N TYR A 128 16.75 3.60 1.97
CA TYR A 128 16.55 3.77 0.52
C TYR A 128 17.03 2.60 -0.34
N ILE A 129 18.07 1.87 0.09
CA ILE A 129 18.53 0.66 -0.62
C ILE A 129 17.50 -0.46 -0.50
N ALA A 130 16.95 -0.69 0.69
CA ALA A 130 15.89 -1.69 0.90
C ALA A 130 14.58 -1.29 0.19
N ALA A 131 14.29 0.01 0.11
CA ALA A 131 13.17 0.53 -0.68
C ALA A 131 13.37 0.23 -2.17
N LEU A 132 14.55 0.49 -2.73
CA LEU A 132 14.90 0.16 -4.10
C LEU A 132 14.77 -1.34 -4.38
N ASP A 133 15.31 -2.18 -3.50
CA ASP A 133 15.19 -3.64 -3.59
C ASP A 133 13.73 -4.12 -3.61
N SER A 134 12.85 -3.43 -2.89
CA SER A 134 11.42 -3.73 -2.87
C SER A 134 10.76 -3.30 -4.18
N TYR A 135 11.00 -2.07 -4.64
CA TYR A 135 10.39 -1.58 -5.89
C TYR A 135 10.83 -2.36 -7.13
N ILE A 136 12.08 -2.85 -7.19
CA ILE A 136 12.54 -3.70 -8.30
C ILE A 136 11.77 -5.04 -8.35
N LYS A 137 11.29 -5.54 -7.21
CA LYS A 137 10.46 -6.76 -7.15
C LYS A 137 9.01 -6.52 -7.59
N ALA A 138 8.55 -5.27 -7.62
CA ALA A 138 7.20 -4.90 -8.06
C ALA A 138 7.10 -4.86 -9.61
N VAL A 139 7.36 -5.99 -10.27
CA VAL A 139 7.52 -6.09 -11.73
C VAL A 139 6.32 -5.56 -12.51
N ASP A 140 5.10 -5.78 -11.99
CA ASP A 140 3.85 -5.37 -12.63
C ASP A 140 3.67 -3.85 -12.73
N GLU A 141 4.36 -3.07 -11.87
CA GLU A 141 4.29 -1.61 -11.86
C GLU A 141 5.70 -0.99 -11.70
N SER A 142 6.59 -1.46 -12.56
CA SER A 142 7.98 -1.04 -12.71
C SER A 142 8.24 0.48 -12.70
N ILE A 143 7.27 1.29 -13.15
CA ILE A 143 7.35 2.76 -13.17
C ILE A 143 7.65 3.33 -11.77
N HIS A 144 7.21 2.66 -10.71
CA HIS A 144 7.47 3.11 -9.34
C HIS A 144 8.95 2.97 -8.95
N ALA A 145 9.65 1.94 -9.45
CA ALA A 145 11.09 1.80 -9.21
C ALA A 145 11.88 2.95 -9.87
N PHE A 146 11.57 3.27 -11.12
CA PHE A 146 12.23 4.36 -11.83
C PHE A 146 11.89 5.74 -11.26
N SER A 147 10.63 5.97 -10.87
CA SER A 147 10.21 7.21 -10.21
C SER A 147 10.92 7.38 -8.87
N PHE A 148 11.01 6.31 -8.08
CA PHE A 148 11.75 6.32 -6.82
C PHE A 148 13.23 6.66 -7.01
N ILE A 149 13.91 6.02 -7.98
CA ILE A 149 15.31 6.31 -8.31
C ILE A 149 15.48 7.79 -8.66
N HIS A 150 14.64 8.30 -9.56
CA HIS A 150 14.69 9.69 -9.99
C HIS A 150 14.52 10.67 -8.82
N ASP A 151 13.54 10.43 -7.95
CA ASP A 151 13.25 11.30 -6.82
C ASP A 151 14.34 11.23 -5.75
N MET A 152 14.99 10.09 -5.57
CA MET A 152 16.14 9.94 -4.67
C MET A 152 17.35 10.71 -5.19
N LEU A 153 17.70 10.57 -6.47
CA LEU A 153 18.83 11.29 -7.08
C LEU A 153 18.68 12.82 -7.00
N GLN A 154 17.45 13.33 -6.93
CA GLN A 154 17.20 14.76 -6.73
C GLN A 154 17.27 15.22 -5.27
N ARG A 155 17.00 14.33 -4.31
CA ARG A 155 16.81 14.70 -2.89
C ARG A 155 17.99 14.38 -1.99
N LEU A 156 18.82 13.40 -2.34
CA LEU A 156 19.91 12.95 -1.50
C LEU A 156 21.07 13.96 -1.45
N SER A 157 21.75 14.02 -0.30
CA SER A 157 23.01 14.73 -0.16
C SER A 157 24.09 14.10 -1.03
N GLU A 158 25.19 14.81 -1.35
CA GLU A 158 26.26 14.26 -2.19
C GLU A 158 26.78 12.91 -1.68
N THR A 159 26.98 12.77 -0.36
CA THR A 159 27.48 11.53 0.26
C THR A 159 26.47 10.38 0.20
N ASP A 160 25.20 10.63 0.51
CA ASP A 160 24.15 9.59 0.43
C ASP A 160 23.85 9.21 -1.03
N SER A 161 24.04 10.16 -1.95
CA SER A 161 23.88 9.97 -3.39
C SER A 161 24.90 8.98 -3.95
N GLU A 162 26.17 9.04 -3.54
CA GLU A 162 27.20 8.08 -4.01
C GLU A 162 26.86 6.63 -3.64
N ALA A 163 26.50 6.38 -2.38
CA ALA A 163 26.12 5.06 -1.91
C ALA A 163 24.86 4.53 -2.63
N PHE A 164 23.88 5.41 -2.84
CA PHE A 164 22.66 5.07 -3.57
C PHE A 164 22.92 4.81 -5.05
N GLN A 165 23.76 5.62 -5.71
CA GLN A 165 24.20 5.40 -7.09
C GLN A 165 24.91 4.05 -7.22
N ALA A 166 25.87 3.74 -6.35
CA ALA A 166 26.54 2.44 -6.35
C ALA A 166 25.54 1.27 -6.24
N ALA A 167 24.49 1.41 -5.42
CA ALA A 167 23.43 0.42 -5.31
C ALA A 167 22.58 0.29 -6.58
N ILE A 168 22.33 1.39 -7.32
CA ILE A 168 21.67 1.36 -8.64
C ILE A 168 22.55 0.61 -9.64
N PHE A 169 23.84 0.95 -9.70
CA PHE A 169 24.80 0.33 -10.60
C PHE A 169 24.89 -1.18 -10.39
N SER A 170 24.93 -1.64 -9.14
CA SER A 170 24.98 -3.07 -8.83
C SER A 170 23.72 -3.83 -9.26
N ARG A 171 22.62 -3.12 -9.54
CA ARG A 171 21.29 -3.67 -9.90
C ARG A 171 20.88 -3.35 -11.33
N ILE A 172 21.78 -2.80 -12.15
CA ILE A 172 21.46 -2.38 -13.51
C ILE A 172 20.87 -3.52 -14.35
N GLY A 173 21.34 -4.75 -14.16
CA GLY A 173 20.83 -5.92 -14.86
C GLY A 173 19.36 -6.22 -14.57
N ASP A 174 18.91 -6.00 -13.34
CA ASP A 174 17.51 -6.22 -12.96
C ASP A 174 16.63 -5.05 -13.38
N LEU A 175 17.15 -3.81 -13.32
CA LEU A 175 16.48 -2.63 -13.85
C LEU A 175 16.25 -2.71 -15.37
N VAL A 176 17.21 -3.24 -16.13
CA VAL A 176 17.07 -3.47 -17.57
C VAL A 176 15.99 -4.51 -17.87
N LYS A 177 15.93 -5.61 -17.10
CA LYS A 177 14.85 -6.60 -17.24
C LYS A 177 13.49 -5.99 -16.91
N LEU A 178 13.44 -5.15 -15.88
CA LEU A 178 12.23 -4.44 -15.46
C LEU A 178 11.65 -3.61 -16.61
N ASP A 179 12.50 -2.82 -17.31
CA ASP A 179 12.12 -2.01 -18.47
C ASP A 179 11.53 -2.86 -19.62
N SER A 180 12.14 -4.01 -19.89
CA SER A 180 11.70 -4.93 -20.96
C SER A 180 10.32 -5.55 -20.74
N ASN A 181 9.86 -5.64 -19.49
CA ASN A 181 8.56 -6.23 -19.12
C ASN A 181 7.41 -5.23 -19.08
N THR A 182 7.68 -3.95 -19.34
CA THR A 182 6.68 -2.89 -19.21
C THR A 182 5.84 -2.72 -20.47
N GLU A 183 4.51 -2.58 -20.34
CA GLU A 183 3.68 -2.03 -21.42
C GLU A 183 4.00 -0.54 -21.72
N PHE A 184 4.82 0.11 -20.89
CA PHE A 184 5.41 1.43 -21.16
C PHE A 184 6.23 1.46 -22.45
N LEU A 185 6.80 0.32 -22.88
CA LEU A 185 7.46 0.20 -24.19
C LEU A 185 6.47 0.34 -25.37
N LYS A 186 5.16 0.26 -25.15
CA LYS A 186 4.12 0.38 -26.19
C LYS A 186 3.49 1.78 -26.29
N LEU A 187 3.71 2.68 -25.33
CA LEU A 187 3.07 4.01 -25.27
C LEU A 187 4.09 5.16 -25.10
N GLY A 188 4.70 5.61 -26.20
CA GLY A 188 5.06 7.03 -26.39
C GLY A 188 6.34 7.61 -25.74
N GLY A 189 7.51 7.29 -26.31
CA GLY A 189 8.42 8.26 -26.98
C GLY A 189 8.97 9.56 -26.35
N SER A 190 8.77 9.94 -25.08
CA SER A 190 9.39 11.20 -24.57
C SER A 190 10.02 11.13 -23.18
N VAL A 191 9.49 10.31 -22.28
CA VAL A 191 10.09 10.10 -20.95
C VAL A 191 11.25 9.10 -21.01
N LYS A 192 11.13 8.10 -21.91
CA LYS A 192 12.15 7.09 -22.26
C LYS A 192 13.51 7.72 -22.52
N ASP A 193 13.56 8.69 -23.41
CA ASP A 193 14.81 9.32 -23.85
C ASP A 193 15.37 10.33 -22.85
N ARG A 194 14.65 10.66 -21.77
CA ARG A 194 15.17 11.58 -20.74
C ARG A 194 15.74 10.83 -19.56
N VAL A 195 15.04 9.81 -19.05
CA VAL A 195 15.52 9.03 -17.90
C VAL A 195 16.61 8.06 -18.32
N ALA A 196 16.42 7.30 -19.41
CA ALA A 196 17.45 6.39 -19.90
C ALA A 196 18.68 7.17 -20.38
N THR A 197 18.52 8.30 -21.08
CA THR A 197 19.68 9.11 -21.51
C THR A 197 20.34 9.84 -20.36
N LYS A 198 19.63 10.21 -19.29
CA LYS A 198 20.25 10.82 -18.11
C LYS A 198 21.03 9.78 -17.30
N ILE A 199 20.45 8.60 -17.09
CA ILE A 199 21.16 7.47 -16.48
C ILE A 199 22.37 7.11 -17.36
N ILE A 200 22.21 6.85 -18.66
CA ILE A 200 23.31 6.52 -19.58
C ILE A 200 24.37 7.64 -19.68
N LYS A 201 23.99 8.93 -19.64
CA LYS A 201 24.96 10.04 -19.62
C LYS A 201 25.73 10.11 -18.31
N GLU A 202 25.09 9.90 -17.17
CA GLU A 202 25.77 9.86 -15.86
C GLU A 202 26.67 8.62 -15.74
N ILE A 203 26.30 7.50 -16.37
CA ILE A 203 27.13 6.29 -16.47
C ILE A 203 28.39 6.51 -17.35
N ASN A 204 28.29 7.29 -18.44
CA ASN A 204 29.39 7.50 -19.39
C ASN A 204 30.27 8.74 -19.11
N ALA A 205 29.98 9.51 -18.06
CA ALA A 205 30.75 10.69 -17.66
C ALA A 205 31.81 10.41 -16.58
N ILE A 206 31.96 9.14 -16.19
CA ILE A 206 33.02 8.58 -15.33
C ILE A 206 33.96 7.78 -16.24
#